data_AF-A0A1I8EIV0-F1
#
_entry.id   AF-A0A1I8EIV0-F1
#
_cell.length_a   1.000
_cell.length_b   1.000
_cell.length_c   1.000
_cell.angle_alpha   90.00
_cell.angle_beta   90.00
_cell.angle_gamma   90.00
#
_symmetry.space_group_name_H-M   'P 1'
#
loop_
_entity.id
_entity.type
_entity.pdbx_description
1 polymer ?
#
loop_
_entity_poly.entity_id
_entity_poly.type
_entity_poly.pdbx_seq_one_letter_code
_entity_poly.pdbx_strand_id
1 'polypeptide(L)'
;MRNSQRRAAKANLKKRHREHYHITRRLHRHPMLRSTITVTTTTYQLEKKATPSHISGRIASLHMTAYCFDVLYAALRNHQTPKIPPTIPNDKYPLFVTWKKGYDRRLRGCIGTFTNLVLHKGLHEYAIISAFKDSRFDPITLHEVDQLHCTVSILINFEKARDYRDWVVGIHGIRIEFQDNHHYRDAVYLPEVASEQGWDHTETIDNLMRKGGYRGHISEETRMKVNVVRFQSDKVLMSYQEYVDYKSNYGEPLLTDPGGCRGLFHSCRP
;
A
#
# COMPACT_ATOMS: atom_id res chain seq x y z
N MET A 1 -14.24 48.70 5.59
CA MET A 1 -13.35 47.87 4.74
C MET A 1 -13.44 46.36 5.00
N ARG A 2 -13.33 45.85 6.24
CA ARG A 2 -13.26 44.39 6.55
C ARG A 2 -14.48 43.54 6.15
N ASN A 3 -15.69 44.10 6.11
CA ASN A 3 -16.90 43.36 5.71
C ASN A 3 -17.02 43.15 4.19
N SER A 4 -16.39 43.98 3.37
CA SER A 4 -16.39 43.82 1.90
C SER A 4 -15.47 42.66 1.45
N GLN A 5 -14.29 42.55 2.07
CA GLN A 5 -13.32 41.49 1.81
C GLN A 5 -13.84 40.10 2.22
N ARG A 6 -14.59 40.01 3.33
CA ARG A 6 -15.24 38.74 3.77
C ARG A 6 -16.35 38.29 2.82
N ARG A 7 -17.08 39.22 2.18
CA ARG A 7 -18.10 38.91 1.18
C ARG A 7 -17.48 38.43 -0.13
N ALA A 8 -16.38 39.05 -0.58
CA ALA A 8 -15.62 38.62 -1.75
C ALA A 8 -14.98 37.21 -1.56
N ALA A 9 -14.44 36.92 -0.36
CA ALA A 9 -13.88 35.61 -0.04
C ALA A 9 -14.95 34.49 -0.04
N LYS A 10 -16.15 34.75 0.49
CA LYS A 10 -17.28 33.79 0.44
C LYS A 10 -17.81 33.58 -0.98
N ALA A 11 -17.80 34.61 -1.83
CA ALA A 11 -18.19 34.49 -3.24
C ALA A 11 -17.17 33.65 -4.05
N ASN A 12 -15.87 33.85 -3.82
CA ASN A 12 -14.81 33.03 -4.44
C ASN A 12 -14.84 31.57 -3.98
N LEU A 13 -15.15 31.30 -2.71
CA LEU A 13 -15.32 29.93 -2.20
C LEU A 13 -16.54 29.23 -2.82
N LYS A 14 -17.65 29.94 -3.01
CA LYS A 14 -18.83 29.41 -3.71
C LYS A 14 -18.57 29.17 -5.20
N LYS A 15 -17.76 30.01 -5.85
CA LYS A 15 -17.34 29.81 -7.24
C LYS A 15 -16.43 28.59 -7.39
N ARG A 16 -15.44 28.43 -6.50
CA ARG A 16 -14.58 27.22 -6.43
C ARG A 16 -15.36 25.95 -6.12
N HIS A 17 -16.38 26.01 -5.26
CA HIS A 17 -17.26 24.85 -5.02
C HIS A 17 -18.15 24.50 -6.22
N ARG A 18 -18.62 25.48 -7.00
CA ARG A 18 -19.38 25.21 -8.24
C ARG A 18 -18.49 24.64 -9.34
N GLU A 19 -17.25 25.13 -9.48
CA GLU A 19 -16.26 24.58 -10.41
C GLU A 19 -15.84 23.15 -9.99
N HIS A 20 -15.64 22.91 -8.69
CA HIS A 20 -15.40 21.58 -8.14
C HIS A 20 -16.58 20.64 -8.42
N TYR A 21 -17.83 21.06 -8.19
CA TYR A 21 -19.03 20.26 -8.50
C TYR A 21 -19.14 19.89 -9.99
N HIS A 22 -18.77 20.79 -10.90
CA HIS A 22 -18.76 20.51 -12.34
C HIS A 22 -17.60 19.61 -12.79
N ILE A 23 -16.42 19.73 -12.17
CA ILE A 23 -15.28 18.82 -12.41
C ILE A 23 -15.59 17.42 -11.86
N THR A 24 -16.16 17.34 -10.65
CA THR A 24 -16.64 16.08 -10.06
C THR A 24 -17.70 15.43 -10.96
N ARG A 25 -18.66 16.20 -11.52
CA ARG A 25 -19.63 15.65 -12.50
C ARG A 25 -19.02 15.19 -13.84
N ARG A 26 -17.91 15.79 -14.30
CA ARG A 26 -17.18 15.32 -15.50
C ARG A 26 -16.36 14.06 -15.20
N LEU A 27 -15.78 13.92 -14.01
CA LEU A 27 -15.03 12.74 -13.57
C LEU A 27 -15.92 11.52 -13.23
N HIS A 28 -17.20 11.74 -12.91
CA HIS A 28 -18.20 10.67 -12.72
C HIS A 28 -18.59 9.93 -14.03
N ARG A 29 -18.02 10.29 -15.19
CA ARG A 29 -18.23 9.58 -16.46
C ARG A 29 -17.23 8.44 -16.72
N HIS A 30 -16.23 8.23 -15.86
CA HIS A 30 -15.24 7.17 -16.04
C HIS A 30 -15.51 5.95 -15.12
N PRO A 31 -15.85 4.77 -15.68
CA PRO A 31 -16.23 3.57 -14.92
C PRO A 31 -15.14 3.03 -13.98
N MET A 32 -13.86 3.25 -14.30
CA MET A 32 -12.71 2.59 -13.65
C MET A 32 -12.33 3.13 -12.27
N LEU A 33 -12.64 4.41 -11.96
CA LEU A 33 -12.37 4.98 -10.62
C LEU A 33 -13.45 4.59 -9.60
N ARG A 34 -14.62 4.18 -10.08
CA ARG A 34 -15.75 3.77 -9.23
C ARG A 34 -15.50 2.41 -8.58
N SER A 35 -14.83 1.48 -9.26
CA SER A 35 -14.57 0.12 -8.76
C SER A 35 -13.60 0.12 -7.57
N THR A 36 -12.49 0.84 -7.65
CA THR A 36 -11.46 0.84 -6.58
C THR A 36 -11.96 1.48 -5.28
N ILE A 37 -12.70 2.59 -5.36
CA ILE A 37 -13.27 3.28 -4.17
C ILE A 37 -14.37 2.43 -3.54
N THR A 38 -15.24 1.82 -4.35
CA THR A 38 -16.34 0.98 -3.83
C THR A 38 -15.81 -0.26 -3.11
N VAL A 39 -14.71 -0.87 -3.58
CA VAL A 39 -14.11 -2.05 -2.94
C VAL A 39 -13.51 -1.73 -1.57
N THR A 40 -12.84 -0.58 -1.39
CA THR A 40 -12.20 -0.20 -0.10
C THR A 40 -13.23 0.20 0.95
N THR A 41 -14.28 0.94 0.55
CA THR A 41 -15.38 1.28 1.48
C THR A 41 -16.15 0.02 1.87
N THR A 42 -16.32 -0.95 0.98
CA THR A 42 -17.03 -2.20 1.28
C THR A 42 -16.26 -3.07 2.27
N THR A 43 -14.92 -3.18 2.15
CA THR A 43 -14.11 -3.99 3.09
C THR A 43 -14.09 -3.40 4.50
N TYR A 44 -13.93 -2.08 4.66
CA TYR A 44 -13.99 -1.42 5.97
C TYR A 44 -15.37 -1.54 6.63
N GLN A 45 -16.44 -1.45 5.85
CA GLN A 45 -17.82 -1.58 6.36
C GLN A 45 -18.20 -3.03 6.70
N LEU A 46 -17.63 -4.02 5.99
CA LEU A 46 -17.82 -5.44 6.30
C LEU A 46 -17.09 -5.84 7.59
N GLU A 47 -15.88 -5.34 7.82
CA GLU A 47 -15.13 -5.61 9.07
C GLU A 47 -15.78 -4.96 10.30
N LYS A 48 -16.46 -3.81 10.16
CA LYS A 48 -17.21 -3.17 11.26
C LYS A 48 -18.43 -3.95 11.76
N LYS A 49 -18.99 -4.85 10.94
CA LYS A 49 -20.18 -5.65 11.30
C LYS A 49 -19.86 -7.07 11.73
N ALA A 50 -18.64 -7.54 11.48
CA ALA A 50 -18.22 -8.85 11.92
C ALA A 50 -17.77 -8.78 13.37
N THR A 51 -18.35 -9.61 14.24
CA THR A 51 -17.63 -10.15 15.40
C THR A 51 -16.26 -10.69 14.94
N PRO A 52 -15.23 -10.78 15.79
CA PRO A 52 -13.86 -11.18 15.41
C PRO A 52 -13.72 -12.67 15.02
N SER A 53 -14.67 -13.19 14.24
CA SER A 53 -14.59 -14.43 13.50
C SER A 53 -13.99 -14.12 12.13
N HIS A 54 -12.79 -14.64 11.89
CA HIS A 54 -12.10 -14.68 10.60
C HIS A 54 -13.06 -14.71 9.40
N ILE A 55 -12.94 -13.73 8.50
CA ILE A 55 -13.41 -13.91 7.13
C ILE A 55 -12.52 -15.01 6.54
N SER A 56 -13.08 -16.21 6.40
CA SER A 56 -12.37 -17.39 5.90
C SER A 56 -11.65 -17.07 4.59
N GLY A 57 -10.32 -17.23 4.56
CA GLY A 57 -9.49 -17.07 3.37
C GLY A 57 -8.68 -15.78 3.24
N ARG A 58 -8.88 -14.77 4.10
CA ARG A 58 -8.02 -13.56 4.15
C ARG A 58 -6.86 -13.77 5.13
N ILE A 59 -5.63 -13.62 4.64
CA ILE A 59 -4.41 -13.62 5.46
C ILE A 59 -4.03 -12.19 5.81
N ALA A 60 -4.12 -11.27 4.85
CA ALA A 60 -3.84 -9.85 5.08
C ALA A 60 -4.96 -9.23 5.92
N SER A 61 -4.59 -8.53 6.99
CA SER A 61 -5.55 -7.91 7.92
C SER A 61 -5.16 -6.48 8.26
N LEU A 62 -6.14 -5.64 8.64
CA LEU A 62 -5.89 -4.24 9.05
C LEU A 62 -4.89 -4.14 10.22
N HIS A 63 -4.82 -5.16 11.07
CA HIS A 63 -3.83 -5.26 12.15
C HIS A 63 -2.40 -5.17 11.62
N MET A 64 -2.11 -5.75 10.45
CA MET A 64 -0.78 -5.71 9.84
C MET A 64 -0.42 -4.28 9.41
N THR A 65 -1.32 -3.56 8.74
CA THR A 65 -1.08 -2.16 8.36
C THR A 65 -0.99 -1.22 9.55
N ALA A 66 -1.81 -1.44 10.59
CA ALA A 66 -1.74 -0.67 11.82
C ALA A 66 -0.39 -0.88 12.51
N TYR A 67 0.08 -2.13 12.57
CA TYR A 67 1.41 -2.44 13.10
C TYR A 67 2.53 -1.79 12.28
N CYS A 68 2.44 -1.78 10.94
CA CYS A 68 3.41 -1.06 10.11
C CYS A 68 3.44 0.45 10.40
N PHE A 69 2.29 1.09 10.66
CA PHE A 69 2.23 2.48 11.13
C PHE A 69 2.86 2.65 12.51
N ASP A 70 2.57 1.76 13.46
CA ASP A 70 3.19 1.80 14.81
C ASP A 70 4.73 1.72 14.71
N VAL A 71 5.25 0.82 13.85
CA VAL A 71 6.68 0.65 13.60
C VAL A 71 7.30 1.89 12.97
N LEU A 72 6.64 2.46 11.95
CA LEU A 72 7.07 3.71 11.32
C LEU A 72 7.15 4.85 12.33
N TYR A 73 6.11 5.04 13.14
CA TYR A 73 6.06 6.09 14.16
C TYR A 73 7.14 5.92 15.22
N ALA A 74 7.32 4.70 15.73
CA ALA A 74 8.33 4.43 16.73
C ALA A 74 9.73 4.76 16.20
N ALA A 75 10.03 4.41 14.94
CA ALA A 75 11.31 4.74 14.31
C ALA A 75 11.51 6.25 14.12
N LEU A 76 10.49 6.96 13.62
CA LEU A 76 10.55 8.42 13.42
C LEU A 76 10.74 9.22 14.71
N ARG A 77 10.26 8.69 15.84
CA ARG A 77 10.30 9.34 17.15
C ARG A 77 11.40 8.79 18.06
N ASN A 78 12.22 7.84 17.59
CA ASN A 78 13.20 7.12 18.41
C ASN A 78 12.59 6.47 19.67
N HIS A 79 11.35 5.97 19.55
CA HIS A 79 10.70 5.21 20.61
C HIS A 79 11.10 3.72 20.54
N GLN A 80 10.79 2.98 21.60
CA GLN A 80 10.94 1.53 21.59
C GLN A 80 10.07 0.88 20.50
N THR A 81 10.61 -0.18 19.90
CA THR A 81 9.89 -1.00 18.92
C THR A 81 8.55 -1.48 19.50
N PRO A 82 7.43 -1.28 18.77
CA PRO A 82 6.13 -1.73 19.25
C PRO A 82 6.07 -3.26 19.32
N LYS A 83 5.39 -3.76 20.35
CA LYS A 83 5.05 -5.18 20.45
C LYS A 83 4.09 -5.55 19.32
N ILE A 84 4.33 -6.68 18.68
CA ILE A 84 3.45 -7.16 17.63
C ILE A 84 2.10 -7.62 18.21
N PRO A 85 0.96 -7.22 17.64
CA PRO A 85 -0.33 -7.69 18.08
C PRO A 85 -0.47 -9.22 17.95
N PRO A 86 -0.99 -9.93 18.97
CA PRO A 86 -1.17 -11.38 18.92
C PRO A 86 -2.22 -11.82 17.89
N THR A 87 -3.03 -10.88 17.39
CA THR A 87 -4.00 -11.11 16.30
C THR A 87 -3.35 -11.29 14.93
N ILE A 88 -2.07 -10.92 14.79
CA ILE A 88 -1.32 -11.14 13.55
C ILE A 88 -0.77 -12.58 13.58
N PRO A 89 -1.10 -13.43 12.58
CA PRO A 89 -0.56 -14.78 12.51
C PRO A 89 0.97 -14.76 12.33
N ASN A 90 1.64 -15.81 12.80
CA ASN A 90 3.10 -15.91 12.78
C ASN A 90 3.62 -16.91 11.73
N ASP A 91 2.76 -17.31 10.80
CA ASP A 91 3.11 -18.13 9.64
C ASP A 91 4.14 -17.43 8.75
N LYS A 92 4.71 -18.19 7.81
CA LYS A 92 5.72 -17.68 6.89
C LYS A 92 5.12 -17.39 5.53
N TYR A 93 5.29 -16.15 5.07
CA TYR A 93 4.86 -15.74 3.73
C TYR A 93 5.88 -14.79 3.10
N PRO A 94 5.95 -14.74 1.76
CA PRO A 94 6.55 -13.61 1.07
C PRO A 94 5.60 -12.41 1.18
N LEU A 95 6.16 -11.21 1.36
CA LEU A 95 5.35 -10.02 1.59
C LEU A 95 6.02 -8.76 1.08
N PHE A 96 5.19 -7.75 0.82
CA PHE A 96 5.61 -6.39 0.48
C PHE A 96 4.91 -5.39 1.39
N VAL A 97 5.66 -4.39 1.87
CA VAL A 97 5.12 -3.20 2.50
C VAL A 97 5.30 -2.03 1.55
N THR A 98 4.20 -1.35 1.25
CA THR A 98 4.16 -0.21 0.35
C THR A 98 3.61 1.02 1.06
N TRP A 99 4.33 2.12 0.96
CA TRP A 99 3.91 3.45 1.35
C TRP A 99 3.49 4.25 0.11
N LYS A 100 2.31 4.85 0.16
CA LYS A 100 1.83 5.82 -0.83
C LYS A 100 1.50 7.14 -0.12
N LYS A 101 1.66 8.28 -0.79
CA LYS A 101 1.46 9.61 -0.21
C LYS A 101 0.42 10.41 -1.00
N GLY A 102 -0.39 11.18 -0.27
CA GLY A 102 -1.31 12.15 -0.84
C GLY A 102 -2.58 11.54 -1.41
N TYR A 103 -3.43 12.42 -1.96
CA TYR A 103 -4.75 12.05 -2.51
C TYR A 103 -4.65 11.15 -3.75
N ASP A 104 -3.66 11.40 -4.59
CA ASP A 104 -3.35 10.62 -5.79
C ASP A 104 -2.63 9.30 -5.47
N ARG A 105 -2.29 9.05 -4.20
CA ARG A 105 -1.62 7.84 -3.71
C ARG A 105 -0.35 7.53 -4.49
N ARG A 106 0.49 8.54 -4.69
CA ARG A 106 1.80 8.36 -5.34
C ARG A 106 2.70 7.47 -4.50
N LEU A 107 3.44 6.57 -5.17
CA LEU A 107 4.40 5.69 -4.53
C LEU A 107 5.44 6.51 -3.75
N ARG A 108 5.64 6.16 -2.47
CA ARG A 108 6.57 6.81 -1.54
C ARG A 108 7.64 5.85 -0.98
N GLY A 109 7.41 4.55 -1.15
CA GLY A 109 8.35 3.46 -0.86
C GLY A 109 7.66 2.12 -1.04
N CYS A 110 8.35 1.10 -1.54
CA CYS A 110 7.81 -0.25 -1.65
C CYS A 110 8.96 -1.25 -1.71
N ILE A 111 9.09 -2.04 -0.64
CA ILE A 111 10.10 -3.08 -0.51
C ILE A 111 9.47 -4.31 0.15
N GLY A 112 9.94 -5.49 -0.23
CA GLY A 112 9.44 -6.76 0.24
C GLY A 112 10.39 -7.90 -0.10
N THR A 113 9.88 -9.12 0.01
CA THR A 113 10.63 -10.34 -0.26
C THR A 113 9.77 -11.40 -0.92
N PHE A 114 10.42 -12.22 -1.75
CA PHE A 114 9.88 -13.46 -2.30
C PHE A 114 10.20 -14.69 -1.44
N THR A 115 11.04 -14.53 -0.41
CA THR A 115 11.36 -15.59 0.55
C THR A 115 10.26 -15.69 1.59
N ASN A 116 9.87 -16.91 1.95
CA ASN A 116 8.96 -17.18 3.06
C ASN A 116 9.56 -16.68 4.38
N LEU A 117 9.12 -15.50 4.83
CA LEU A 117 9.57 -14.89 6.07
C LEU A 117 8.46 -14.95 7.11
N VAL A 118 8.85 -15.18 8.35
CA VAL A 118 7.93 -15.12 9.49
C VAL A 118 7.26 -13.74 9.50
N LEU A 119 5.94 -13.69 9.41
CA LEU A 119 5.18 -12.44 9.22
C LEU A 119 5.54 -11.39 10.26
N HIS A 120 5.73 -11.79 11.52
CA HIS A 120 6.09 -10.87 12.60
C HIS A 120 7.39 -10.13 12.31
N LYS A 121 8.41 -10.87 11.90
CA LYS A 121 9.71 -10.30 11.52
C LYS A 121 9.58 -9.47 10.24
N GLY A 122 8.92 -10.02 9.23
CA GLY A 122 8.83 -9.39 7.91
C GLY A 122 8.05 -8.07 7.91
N LEU A 123 6.94 -7.98 8.64
CA LEU A 123 6.17 -6.74 8.74
C LEU A 123 6.99 -5.62 9.39
N HIS A 124 7.69 -5.91 10.48
CA HIS A 124 8.57 -4.95 11.13
C HIS A 124 9.71 -4.51 10.19
N GLU A 125 10.45 -5.49 9.65
CA GLU A 125 11.62 -5.25 8.82
C GLU A 125 11.27 -4.47 7.55
N TYR A 126 10.23 -4.89 6.82
CA TYR A 126 9.85 -4.24 5.57
C TYR A 126 9.08 -2.95 5.76
N ALA A 127 8.43 -2.70 6.91
CA ALA A 127 7.91 -1.36 7.23
C ALA A 127 9.04 -0.33 7.32
N ILE A 128 10.15 -0.67 8.00
CA ILE A 128 11.33 0.19 8.14
C ILE A 128 12.07 0.32 6.80
N ILE A 129 12.38 -0.79 6.13
CA ILE A 129 13.16 -0.77 4.89
C ILE A 129 12.42 0.00 3.80
N SER A 130 11.12 -0.23 3.61
CA SER A 130 10.33 0.50 2.60
C SER A 130 10.18 1.99 2.92
N ALA A 131 10.19 2.38 4.19
CA ALA A 131 10.07 3.79 4.59
C ALA A 131 11.38 4.57 4.50
N PHE A 132 12.53 3.93 4.77
CA PHE A 132 13.79 4.65 4.99
C PHE A 132 14.94 4.21 4.09
N LYS A 133 14.84 3.06 3.40
CA LYS A 133 15.94 2.45 2.65
C LYS A 133 15.58 2.12 1.19
N ASP A 134 14.43 2.58 0.72
CA ASP A 134 14.10 2.51 -0.70
C ASP A 134 14.86 3.60 -1.46
N SER A 135 15.95 3.22 -2.14
CA SER A 135 16.90 4.16 -2.78
C SER A 135 16.30 5.07 -3.85
N ARG A 136 15.05 4.83 -4.27
CA ARG A 136 14.31 5.68 -5.22
C ARG A 136 13.75 6.95 -4.55
N PHE A 137 13.72 6.99 -3.22
CA PHE A 137 13.09 8.07 -2.46
C PHE A 137 13.95 8.47 -1.25
N ASP A 138 13.87 9.73 -0.84
CA ASP A 138 14.42 10.14 0.45
C ASP A 138 13.67 9.45 1.60
N PRO A 139 14.30 9.22 2.77
CA PRO A 139 13.62 8.63 3.93
C PRO A 139 12.32 9.39 4.29
N ILE A 140 11.25 8.65 4.64
CA ILE A 140 9.99 9.26 5.11
C ILE A 140 10.25 10.10 6.35
N THR A 141 9.62 11.28 6.45
CA THR A 141 9.72 12.17 7.61
C THR A 141 8.41 12.28 8.39
N LEU A 142 8.48 12.77 9.63
CA LEU A 142 7.32 12.89 10.52
C LEU A 142 6.19 13.76 9.94
N HIS A 143 6.54 14.81 9.18
CA HIS A 143 5.56 15.71 8.54
C HIS A 143 4.80 15.07 7.37
N GLU A 144 5.23 13.90 6.90
CA GLU A 144 4.55 13.20 5.81
C GLU A 144 3.50 12.22 6.30
N VAL A 145 3.58 11.79 7.57
CA VAL A 145 2.86 10.61 8.06
C VAL A 145 1.36 10.77 7.95
N ASP A 146 0.84 11.98 8.16
CA ASP A 146 -0.59 12.29 8.08
C ASP A 146 -1.17 12.16 6.66
N GLN A 147 -0.32 12.07 5.64
CA GLN A 147 -0.68 11.92 4.24
C GLN A 147 -0.40 10.51 3.70
N LEU A 148 0.09 9.60 4.54
CA LEU A 148 0.48 8.27 4.11
C LEU A 148 -0.70 7.30 4.03
N HIS A 149 -0.53 6.35 3.13
CA HIS A 149 -1.30 5.12 3.05
C HIS A 149 -0.31 3.96 3.11
N CYS A 150 -0.54 3.03 4.01
CA CYS A 150 0.19 1.77 4.12
C CYS A 150 -0.57 0.69 3.36
N THR A 151 0.13 -0.12 2.57
CA THR A 151 -0.41 -1.36 1.98
C THR A 151 0.49 -2.51 2.37
N VAL A 152 -0.10 -3.57 2.92
CA VAL A 152 0.56 -4.85 3.15
C VAL A 152 0.02 -5.83 2.11
N SER A 153 0.93 -6.41 1.33
CA SER A 153 0.62 -7.39 0.29
C SER A 153 1.27 -8.72 0.66
N ILE A 154 0.48 -9.73 0.99
CA ILE A 154 0.91 -11.10 1.25
C ILE A 154 0.83 -11.87 -0.06
N LEU A 155 1.92 -12.52 -0.47
CA LEU A 155 1.98 -13.25 -1.74
C LEU A 155 1.63 -14.71 -1.54
N ILE A 156 0.75 -15.23 -2.38
CA ILE A 156 0.15 -16.57 -2.25
C ILE A 156 -0.02 -17.24 -3.61
N ASN A 157 -0.32 -18.54 -3.58
CA ASN A 157 -0.70 -19.33 -4.76
C ASN A 157 0.33 -19.25 -5.90
N PHE A 158 1.60 -19.52 -5.57
CA PHE A 158 2.68 -19.57 -6.56
C PHE A 158 2.55 -20.80 -7.44
N GLU A 159 2.52 -20.60 -8.74
CA GLU A 159 2.39 -21.66 -9.75
C GLU A 159 3.37 -21.41 -10.90
N LYS A 160 3.98 -22.49 -11.39
CA LYS A 160 4.74 -22.41 -12.65
C LYS A 160 3.75 -22.24 -13.81
N ALA A 161 3.95 -21.20 -14.61
CA ALA A 161 3.18 -20.97 -15.81
C ALA A 161 3.69 -21.87 -16.95
N ARG A 162 2.79 -22.26 -17.87
CA ARG A 162 3.14 -23.08 -19.05
C ARG A 162 4.05 -22.32 -20.02
N ASP A 163 3.75 -21.05 -20.23
CA ASP A 163 4.53 -20.12 -21.05
C ASP A 163 4.33 -18.67 -20.54
N TYR A 164 4.92 -17.70 -21.23
CA TYR A 164 4.87 -16.30 -20.81
C TYR A 164 3.49 -15.63 -20.87
N ARG A 165 2.51 -16.27 -21.50
CA ARG A 165 1.13 -15.79 -21.62
C ARG A 165 0.19 -16.44 -20.61
N ASP A 166 0.61 -17.50 -19.93
CA ASP A 166 -0.21 -18.30 -19.03
C ASP A 166 -0.42 -17.65 -17.65
N TRP A 167 -0.98 -16.44 -17.65
CA TRP A 167 -1.40 -15.69 -16.47
C TRP A 167 -2.48 -14.66 -16.84
N VAL A 168 -3.11 -14.02 -15.86
CA VAL A 168 -4.22 -13.08 -16.10
C VAL A 168 -3.83 -11.70 -15.60
N VAL A 169 -3.85 -10.72 -16.51
CA VAL A 169 -3.54 -9.31 -16.22
C VAL A 169 -4.48 -8.78 -15.14
N GLY A 170 -3.91 -8.12 -14.12
CA GLY A 170 -4.67 -7.57 -12.99
C GLY A 170 -5.05 -8.59 -11.91
N ILE A 171 -4.83 -9.89 -12.13
CA ILE A 171 -5.05 -10.94 -11.13
C ILE A 171 -3.71 -11.51 -10.64
N HIS A 172 -2.82 -11.85 -11.58
CA HIS A 172 -1.55 -12.48 -11.26
C HIS A 172 -0.41 -11.47 -11.25
N GLY A 173 0.42 -11.54 -10.20
CA GLY A 173 1.80 -11.09 -10.26
C GLY A 173 2.64 -12.14 -10.95
N ILE A 174 3.76 -11.74 -11.54
CA ILE A 174 4.63 -12.65 -12.27
C ILE A 174 6.09 -12.40 -11.92
N ARG A 175 6.80 -13.50 -11.61
CA ARG A 175 8.25 -13.55 -11.49
C ARG A 175 8.79 -14.24 -12.74
N ILE A 176 9.76 -13.60 -13.38
CA ILE A 176 10.49 -14.20 -14.50
C ILE A 176 11.89 -14.57 -14.07
N GLU A 177 12.38 -15.68 -14.63
CA GLU A 177 13.73 -16.19 -14.40
C GLU A 177 14.29 -16.75 -15.72
N PHE A 178 15.47 -16.31 -16.12
CA PHE A 178 16.10 -16.77 -17.36
C PHE A 178 17.62 -16.61 -17.32
N GLN A 179 18.30 -17.35 -18.20
CA GLN A 179 19.73 -17.24 -18.42
C GLN A 179 20.00 -16.27 -19.57
N ASP A 180 20.88 -15.30 -19.35
CA ASP A 180 21.43 -14.40 -20.35
C ASP A 180 22.95 -14.62 -20.42
N ASN A 181 23.38 -15.47 -21.36
CA ASN A 181 24.75 -15.99 -21.43
C ASN A 181 25.18 -16.64 -20.11
N HIS A 182 26.10 -16.03 -19.38
CA HIS A 182 26.60 -16.49 -18.07
C HIS A 182 25.94 -15.78 -16.88
N HIS A 183 24.88 -15.01 -17.11
CA HIS A 183 24.18 -14.27 -16.06
C HIS A 183 22.77 -14.81 -15.88
N TYR A 184 22.49 -15.31 -14.67
CA TYR A 184 21.12 -15.53 -14.24
C TYR A 184 20.44 -14.18 -13.99
N ARG A 185 19.22 -14.03 -14.51
CA ARG A 185 18.41 -12.82 -14.33
C ARG A 185 17.05 -13.21 -13.79
N ASP A 186 16.57 -12.40 -12.84
CA ASP A 186 15.20 -12.45 -12.39
C ASP A 186 14.61 -11.04 -12.24
N ALA A 187 13.29 -10.97 -12.37
CA ALA A 187 12.53 -9.74 -12.16
C ALA A 187 11.10 -10.07 -11.79
N VAL A 188 10.46 -9.17 -11.05
CA VAL A 188 9.08 -9.36 -10.59
C VAL A 188 8.23 -8.11 -10.75
N TYR A 189 6.97 -8.33 -11.11
CA TYR A 189 5.90 -7.36 -10.94
C TYR A 189 4.76 -7.94 -10.09
N LEU A 190 4.20 -7.08 -9.24
CA LEU A 190 3.00 -7.37 -8.46
C LEU A 190 1.74 -7.35 -9.36
N PRO A 191 0.63 -7.97 -8.94
CA PRO A 191 -0.57 -8.13 -9.77
C PRO A 191 -1.10 -6.85 -10.43
N GLU A 192 -1.03 -5.72 -9.74
CA GLU A 192 -1.53 -4.44 -10.25
C GLU A 192 -0.69 -3.83 -11.38
N VAL A 193 0.61 -4.11 -11.47
CA VAL A 193 1.53 -3.30 -12.28
C VAL A 193 1.16 -3.31 -13.75
N ALA A 194 0.95 -4.49 -14.34
CA ALA A 194 0.61 -4.60 -15.76
C ALA A 194 -0.70 -3.86 -16.08
N SER A 195 -1.72 -4.05 -15.25
CA SER A 195 -3.02 -3.39 -15.44
C SER A 195 -2.97 -1.88 -15.25
N GLU A 196 -2.18 -1.37 -14.29
CA GLU A 196 -2.02 0.07 -14.05
C GLU A 196 -1.26 0.77 -15.19
N GLN A 197 -0.36 0.05 -15.87
CA GLN A 197 0.37 0.56 -17.03
C GLN A 197 -0.40 0.36 -18.35
N GLY A 198 -1.46 -0.44 -18.35
CA GLY A 198 -2.18 -0.83 -19.56
C GLY A 198 -1.40 -1.80 -20.45
N TRP A 199 -0.45 -2.55 -19.87
CA TRP A 199 0.37 -3.51 -20.60
C TRP A 199 -0.34 -4.83 -20.84
N ASP A 200 -0.16 -5.39 -22.03
CA ASP A 200 -0.49 -6.79 -22.32
C ASP A 200 0.61 -7.76 -21.83
N HIS A 201 0.45 -9.07 -22.10
CA HIS A 201 1.42 -10.08 -21.69
C HIS A 201 2.81 -9.85 -22.29
N THR A 202 2.88 -9.48 -23.56
CA THR A 202 4.13 -9.26 -24.29
C THR A 202 4.86 -8.03 -23.75
N GLU A 203 4.16 -6.90 -23.63
CA GLU A 203 4.71 -5.68 -23.08
C GLU A 203 5.17 -5.87 -21.63
N THR A 204 4.40 -6.60 -20.82
CA THR A 204 4.77 -6.86 -19.42
C THR A 204 6.07 -7.67 -19.31
N ILE A 205 6.20 -8.74 -20.11
CA ILE A 205 7.40 -9.58 -20.11
C ILE A 205 8.60 -8.80 -20.61
N ASP A 206 8.46 -8.02 -21.67
CA ASP A 206 9.54 -7.19 -22.20
C ASP A 206 10.02 -6.20 -21.14
N ASN A 207 9.09 -5.49 -20.49
CA ASN A 207 9.42 -4.56 -19.41
C ASN A 207 10.06 -5.25 -18.21
N LEU A 208 9.65 -6.48 -17.86
CA LEU A 208 10.29 -7.26 -16.81
C LEU A 208 11.71 -7.67 -17.17
N MET A 209 11.94 -8.14 -18.40
CA MET A 209 13.28 -8.48 -18.85
C MET A 209 14.21 -7.26 -18.79
N ARG A 210 13.72 -6.09 -19.24
CA ARG A 210 14.46 -4.82 -19.11
C ARG A 210 14.74 -4.47 -17.65
N LYS A 211 13.76 -4.63 -16.77
CA LYS A 211 13.91 -4.43 -15.32
C LYS A 211 14.94 -5.37 -14.70
N GLY A 212 15.01 -6.62 -15.13
CA GLY A 212 16.04 -7.61 -14.76
C GLY A 212 17.41 -7.35 -15.39
N GLY A 213 17.57 -6.23 -16.09
CA GLY A 213 18.83 -5.78 -16.68
C GLY A 213 19.15 -6.39 -18.05
N TYR A 214 18.22 -7.08 -18.71
CA TYR A 214 18.43 -7.62 -20.04
C TYR A 214 18.44 -6.50 -21.10
N ARG A 215 19.55 -6.42 -21.84
CA ARG A 215 19.77 -5.36 -22.85
C ARG A 215 19.71 -5.87 -24.30
N GLY A 216 19.57 -7.19 -24.49
CA GLY A 216 19.48 -7.80 -25.83
C GLY A 216 18.19 -7.49 -26.58
N HIS A 217 18.10 -8.06 -27.79
CA HIS A 217 16.88 -8.07 -28.59
C HIS A 217 15.89 -9.08 -28.01
N ILE A 218 14.63 -8.69 -27.84
CA ILE A 218 13.59 -9.56 -27.28
C ILE A 218 12.71 -10.07 -28.43
N SER A 219 12.95 -11.32 -28.85
CA SER A 219 12.13 -12.00 -29.85
C SER A 219 11.06 -12.87 -29.18
N GLU A 220 10.13 -13.40 -29.97
CA GLU A 220 9.18 -14.41 -29.49
C GLU A 220 9.88 -15.65 -28.92
N GLU A 221 10.94 -16.12 -29.57
CA GLU A 221 11.75 -17.23 -29.07
C GLU A 221 12.38 -16.90 -27.71
N THR A 222 12.88 -15.68 -27.54
CA THR A 222 13.41 -15.22 -26.26
C THR A 222 12.35 -15.29 -25.16
N ARG A 223 11.13 -14.81 -25.41
CA ARG A 223 10.03 -14.83 -24.44
C ARG A 223 9.61 -16.25 -24.08
N MET A 224 9.54 -17.15 -25.06
CA MET A 224 9.18 -18.55 -24.84
C MET A 224 10.20 -19.32 -23.99
N LYS A 225 11.46 -18.84 -23.91
CA LYS A 225 12.50 -19.43 -23.05
C LYS A 225 12.47 -18.92 -21.61
N VAL A 226 11.69 -17.89 -21.31
CA VAL A 226 11.61 -17.31 -19.97
C VAL A 226 10.79 -18.24 -19.06
N ASN A 227 11.36 -18.63 -17.93
CA ASN A 227 10.58 -19.33 -16.90
C ASN A 227 9.72 -18.31 -16.18
N VAL A 228 8.42 -18.57 -16.10
CA VAL A 228 7.45 -17.67 -15.48
C VAL A 228 6.80 -18.39 -14.32
N VAL A 229 6.81 -17.74 -13.16
CA VAL A 229 6.03 -18.13 -11.98
C VAL A 229 4.96 -17.07 -11.78
N ARG A 230 3.70 -17.48 -11.82
CA ARG A 230 2.55 -16.63 -11.51
C ARG A 230 2.17 -16.78 -10.05
N PHE A 231 1.67 -15.72 -9.44
CA PHE A 231 1.20 -15.73 -8.07
C PHE A 231 0.09 -14.71 -7.87
N GLN A 232 -0.63 -14.80 -6.76
CA GLN A 232 -1.65 -13.83 -6.36
C GLN A 232 -1.18 -13.07 -5.12
N SER A 233 -1.87 -11.98 -4.79
CA SER A 233 -1.64 -11.28 -3.53
C SER A 233 -2.96 -11.03 -2.80
N ASP A 234 -3.00 -11.44 -1.54
CA ASP A 234 -3.99 -10.91 -0.60
C ASP A 234 -3.43 -9.61 0.01
N LYS A 235 -4.19 -8.53 -0.10
CA LYS A 235 -3.71 -7.20 0.24
C LYS A 235 -4.72 -6.40 1.04
N VAL A 236 -4.19 -5.58 1.92
CA VAL A 236 -4.95 -4.65 2.74
C VAL A 236 -4.28 -3.28 2.71
N LEU A 237 -5.09 -2.23 2.68
CA LEU A 237 -4.64 -0.84 2.63
C LEU A 237 -5.28 -0.07 3.79
N MET A 238 -4.50 0.80 4.41
CA MET A 238 -4.94 1.70 5.47
C MET A 238 -4.32 3.08 5.25
N SER A 239 -5.15 4.11 5.16
CA SER A 239 -4.73 5.51 5.26
C SER A 239 -4.36 5.86 6.70
N TYR A 240 -3.59 6.94 6.89
CA TYR A 240 -3.29 7.43 8.23
C TYR A 240 -4.56 7.73 9.05
N GLN A 241 -5.59 8.32 8.43
CA GLN A 241 -6.85 8.59 9.13
C GLN A 241 -7.54 7.29 9.58
N GLU A 242 -7.57 6.26 8.74
CA GLU A 242 -8.10 4.94 9.12
C GLU A 242 -7.28 4.28 10.24
N TYR A 243 -5.96 4.50 10.26
CA TYR A 243 -5.09 4.08 11.36
C TYR A 243 -5.46 4.81 12.67
N VAL A 244 -5.66 6.13 12.62
CA VAL A 244 -6.12 6.93 13.77
C VAL A 244 -7.45 6.41 14.32
N ASP A 245 -8.42 6.17 13.44
CA ASP A 245 -9.73 5.65 13.79
C ASP A 245 -9.61 4.22 14.34
N TYR A 246 -8.75 3.38 13.75
CA TYR A 246 -8.45 2.04 14.23
C TYR A 246 -7.92 2.08 15.67
N LYS A 247 -6.89 2.87 15.97
CA LYS A 247 -6.32 2.95 17.33
C LYS A 247 -7.37 3.42 18.35
N SER A 248 -8.18 4.41 17.98
CA SER A 248 -9.28 4.88 18.82
C SER A 248 -10.32 3.79 19.12
N ASN A 249 -10.69 2.97 18.13
CA ASN A 249 -11.72 1.93 18.28
C ASN A 249 -11.24 0.74 19.12
N TYR A 250 -9.96 0.41 19.07
CA TYR A 250 -9.36 -0.67 19.87
C TYR A 250 -8.85 -0.20 21.25
N GLY A 251 -9.06 1.07 21.60
CA GLY A 251 -8.59 1.65 22.86
C GLY A 251 -7.07 1.70 22.98
N GLU A 252 -6.35 1.63 21.85
CA GLU A 252 -4.90 1.67 21.83
C GLU A 252 -4.42 3.12 21.71
N PRO A 253 -3.41 3.53 22.48
CA PRO A 253 -2.88 4.88 22.38
C PRO A 253 -2.26 5.09 21.00
N LEU A 254 -2.55 6.25 20.40
CA LEU A 254 -1.73 6.74 19.29
C LEU A 254 -0.34 7.05 19.82
N LEU A 255 0.68 6.64 19.07
CA LEU A 255 2.08 6.98 19.34
C LEU A 255 2.38 8.45 18.95
N THR A 256 1.50 9.39 19.35
CA THR A 256 1.49 10.78 18.88
C THR A 256 2.28 11.77 19.72
N ASP A 257 2.56 11.53 21.02
CA ASP A 257 3.62 12.23 21.80
C ASP A 257 3.65 11.81 23.29
N PRO A 258 4.79 11.96 24.01
CA PRO A 258 4.90 11.86 25.48
C PRO A 258 4.61 13.15 26.26
N GLY A 259 4.31 14.29 25.61
CA GLY A 259 4.31 15.60 26.29
C GLY A 259 3.25 16.55 25.77
N GLY A 260 2.04 16.46 26.34
CA GLY A 260 1.00 17.46 26.15
C GLY A 260 0.09 17.45 27.36
N CYS A 261 0.32 18.38 28.29
CA CYS A 261 -0.53 18.63 29.44
C CYS A 261 -2.02 18.62 29.04
N ARG A 262 -2.74 17.54 29.35
CA ARG A 262 -4.16 17.66 29.64
C ARG A 262 -4.24 18.18 31.07
N GLY A 263 -4.23 19.51 31.19
CA GLY A 263 -4.68 20.17 32.40
C GLY A 263 -6.07 19.63 32.73
N LEU A 264 -6.15 18.87 33.81
CA LEU A 264 -7.37 18.70 34.56
C LEU A 264 -7.74 20.08 35.11
N PHE A 265 -8.45 20.88 34.32
CA PHE A 265 -9.25 21.96 34.89
C PHE A 265 -10.45 21.31 35.60
N HIS A 266 -10.21 20.77 36.79
CA HIS A 266 -11.25 20.72 37.81
C HIS A 266 -11.37 22.13 38.37
N SER A 267 -12.39 22.84 37.90
CA SER A 267 -12.84 24.07 38.53
C SER A 267 -13.48 23.73 39.89
N CYS A 268 -12.67 23.68 40.94
CA CYS A 268 -13.15 24.04 42.27
C CYS A 268 -13.05 25.56 42.39
N ARG A 269 -14.19 26.25 42.43
CA ARG A 269 -14.25 27.64 42.88
C ARG A 269 -14.42 27.66 44.41
N PRO A 270 -13.82 28.65 45.10
CA PRO A 270 -14.07 28.91 46.52
C PRO A 270 -15.49 29.43 46.75
#